data_AF-A0A1F9QKL2-F1
#
_entry.id   AF-A0A1F9QKL2-F1
#
_cell.length_a   1.000
_cell.length_b   1.000
_cell.length_c   1.000
_cell.angle_alpha   90.00
_cell.angle_beta   90.00
_cell.angle_gamma   90.00
#
_symmetry.space_group_name_H-M   'P 1'
#
loop_
_entity.id
_entity.type
_entity.pdbx_description
1 polymer ?
#
loop_
_entity_poly.entity_id
_entity_poly.type
_entity_poly.pdbx_seq_one_letter_code
_entity_poly.pdbx_strand_id
1 'polypeptide(L)'
;MRKLASLFALFLLIPFSVNAAAPAAASDGALTGAVAFMGDGGDGTGVWLSEWLRARGARYEFSAAISGTSARRIDAGAGKPVPVLLLNESLKGDGKAYAYYAVLLAREAGEFIYMNVPESAEKRYMVYACMAEVYFELYGTRMDLPVIGGVKDEEAAAQINAWVWDGPDSGPDSIAREGKYKTLAALAGEARLAIEQAKQDGKDTAALEKDLSSLEKAQAYYAKEFCQQEKYWWTLYKPG
;
A
#
# COMPACT_ATOMS: atom_id res chain seq x y z
N MET A 1 40.36 -25.16 -60.49
CA MET A 1 41.39 -24.09 -60.52
C MET A 1 40.69 -22.78 -60.17
N ARG A 2 41.00 -22.13 -59.03
CA ARG A 2 41.79 -20.87 -58.91
C ARG A 2 41.25 -19.76 -59.84
N LYS A 3 40.86 -18.52 -59.45
CA LYS A 3 41.28 -17.53 -58.42
C LYS A 3 40.09 -16.53 -58.21
N LEU A 4 39.75 -15.94 -57.06
CA LEU A 4 40.41 -14.95 -56.18
C LEU A 4 40.57 -13.52 -56.75
N ALA A 5 39.73 -12.56 -56.29
CA ALA A 5 39.93 -11.12 -56.03
C ALA A 5 38.53 -10.52 -55.68
N SER A 6 38.15 -10.04 -54.48
CA SER A 6 38.67 -9.08 -53.48
C SER A 6 38.40 -7.59 -53.78
N LEU A 7 37.94 -6.90 -52.72
CA LEU A 7 37.70 -5.45 -52.49
C LEU A 7 36.35 -4.83 -52.93
N PHE A 8 35.47 -4.52 -51.97
CA PHE A 8 35.48 -3.20 -51.31
C PHE A 8 34.62 -3.21 -50.04
N ALA A 9 35.18 -2.70 -48.95
CA ALA A 9 34.53 -2.55 -47.66
C ALA A 9 33.64 -1.30 -47.66
N LEU A 10 32.44 -1.40 -47.07
CA LEU A 10 31.73 -0.24 -46.55
C LEU A 10 31.21 -0.60 -45.14
N PHE A 11 31.98 -0.17 -44.15
CA PHE A 11 31.59 -0.13 -42.75
C PHE A 11 30.47 0.92 -42.59
N LEU A 12 29.23 0.48 -42.45
CA LEU A 12 28.18 1.30 -41.85
C LEU A 12 28.16 0.99 -40.36
N LEU A 13 28.79 1.89 -39.61
CA LEU A 13 28.66 2.02 -38.16
C LEU A 13 27.18 2.28 -37.83
N ILE A 14 26.48 1.23 -37.41
CA ILE A 14 25.21 1.36 -36.70
C ILE A 14 25.58 1.96 -35.33
N PRO A 15 25.07 3.14 -34.94
CA PRO A 15 25.17 3.57 -33.56
C PRO A 15 24.36 2.58 -32.72
N PHE A 16 25.05 1.68 -32.03
CA PHE A 16 24.53 1.06 -30.83
C PHE A 16 24.20 2.20 -29.88
N SER A 17 22.94 2.63 -29.90
CA SER A 17 22.38 3.37 -28.79
C SER A 17 22.36 2.38 -27.63
N VAL A 18 23.40 2.43 -26.82
CA VAL A 18 23.39 1.87 -25.48
C VAL A 18 22.28 2.63 -24.78
N ASN A 19 21.06 2.06 -24.77
CA ASN A 19 20.09 2.42 -23.77
C ASN A 19 20.77 2.07 -22.45
N ALA A 20 21.40 3.06 -21.83
CA ALA A 20 21.68 3.03 -20.41
C ALA A 20 20.31 2.85 -19.76
N ALA A 21 19.99 1.60 -19.43
CA ALA A 21 18.96 1.33 -18.45
C ALA A 21 19.33 2.21 -17.26
N ALA A 22 18.46 3.17 -16.92
CA ALA A 22 18.60 3.92 -15.69
C ALA A 22 18.88 2.89 -14.59
N PRO A 23 19.90 3.10 -13.74
CA PRO A 23 20.23 2.12 -12.71
C PRO A 23 18.94 1.84 -11.95
N ALA A 24 18.53 0.58 -11.90
CA ALA A 24 17.47 0.16 -11.01
C ALA A 24 17.90 0.67 -9.63
N ALA A 25 17.22 1.69 -9.11
CA ALA A 25 17.51 2.23 -7.79
C ALA A 25 17.57 1.03 -6.84
N ALA A 26 18.76 0.80 -6.28
CA ALA A 26 19.05 -0.39 -5.52
C ALA A 26 18.20 -0.37 -4.25
N SER A 27 17.53 -1.47 -3.96
CA SER A 27 16.80 -1.62 -2.70
C SER A 27 17.78 -1.54 -1.54
N ASP A 28 17.46 -0.75 -0.51
CA ASP A 28 18.31 -0.68 0.68
C ASP A 28 18.24 -2.04 1.42
N GLY A 29 19.39 -2.55 1.86
CA GLY A 29 19.50 -3.86 2.49
C GLY A 29 18.63 -3.98 3.75
N ALA A 30 18.43 -2.89 4.50
CA ALA A 30 17.59 -2.89 5.69
C ALA A 30 16.10 -3.04 5.36
N LEU A 31 15.63 -2.33 4.32
CA LEU A 31 14.23 -2.44 3.86
C LEU A 31 13.94 -3.78 3.21
N THR A 32 14.92 -4.29 2.45
CA THR A 32 14.84 -5.65 1.87
C THR A 32 14.76 -6.69 2.98
N GLY A 33 15.55 -6.53 4.06
CA GLY A 33 15.46 -7.35 5.26
C GLY A 33 14.08 -7.27 5.92
N ALA A 34 13.52 -6.08 6.08
CA ALA A 34 12.18 -5.90 6.66
C ALA A 34 11.09 -6.64 5.87
N VAL A 35 11.12 -6.56 4.53
CA VAL A 35 10.18 -7.32 3.67
C VAL A 35 10.41 -8.83 3.75
N ALA A 36 11.67 -9.28 3.89
CA ALA A 36 11.97 -10.68 4.12
C ALA A 36 11.40 -11.16 5.47
N PHE A 37 11.55 -10.37 6.54
CA PHE A 37 10.95 -10.67 7.85
C PHE A 37 9.42 -10.75 7.80
N MET A 38 8.76 -9.87 7.04
CA MET A 38 7.31 -10.00 6.79
C MET A 38 6.97 -11.35 6.14
N GLY A 39 7.82 -11.84 5.23
CA GLY A 39 7.66 -13.10 4.51
C GLY A 39 8.02 -14.36 5.31
N ASP A 40 8.65 -14.24 6.46
CA ASP A 40 9.09 -15.38 7.29
C ASP A 40 8.13 -15.67 8.46
N GLY A 41 7.08 -14.84 8.66
CA GLY A 41 6.16 -14.88 9.80
C GLY A 41 5.14 -16.03 9.85
N GLY A 42 5.19 -16.99 8.92
CA GLY A 42 4.16 -18.04 8.75
C GLY A 42 2.98 -17.57 7.90
N ASP A 43 1.92 -18.38 7.76
CA ASP A 43 0.76 -18.02 6.92
C ASP A 43 0.03 -16.81 7.53
N GLY A 44 0.21 -15.63 6.91
CA GLY A 44 -0.37 -14.37 7.39
C GLY A 44 -0.27 -13.21 6.40
N THR A 45 -0.72 -12.04 6.85
CA THR A 45 -0.78 -10.82 6.05
C THR A 45 0.62 -10.37 5.63
N GLY A 46 1.62 -10.46 6.50
CA GLY A 46 3.02 -10.17 6.14
C GLY A 46 3.51 -11.00 4.96
N VAL A 47 3.20 -12.31 4.95
CA VAL A 47 3.55 -13.20 3.83
C VAL A 47 2.83 -12.77 2.56
N TRP A 48 1.50 -12.62 2.62
CA TRP A 48 0.71 -12.19 1.47
C TRP A 48 1.20 -10.87 0.87
N LEU A 49 1.47 -9.86 1.71
CA LEU A 49 2.00 -8.57 1.29
C LEU A 49 3.38 -8.71 0.63
N SER A 50 4.29 -9.45 1.27
CA SER A 50 5.65 -9.65 0.75
C SER A 50 5.65 -10.36 -0.60
N GLU A 51 4.79 -11.36 -0.78
CA GLU A 51 4.62 -12.08 -2.05
C GLU A 51 3.99 -11.19 -3.13
N TRP A 52 2.96 -10.42 -2.76
CA TRP A 52 2.32 -9.46 -3.67
C TRP A 52 3.32 -8.43 -4.21
N LEU A 53 4.18 -7.92 -3.33
CA LEU A 53 5.22 -6.95 -3.67
C LEU A 53 6.31 -7.59 -4.55
N ARG A 54 6.77 -8.79 -4.21
CA ARG A 54 7.75 -9.56 -4.99
C ARG A 54 7.22 -9.86 -6.40
N ALA A 55 5.98 -10.30 -6.53
CA ALA A 55 5.33 -10.59 -7.82
C ALA A 55 5.21 -9.36 -8.73
N ARG A 56 5.22 -8.15 -8.15
CA ARG A 56 5.19 -6.88 -8.88
C ARG A 56 6.56 -6.27 -9.13
N GLY A 57 7.62 -6.90 -8.63
CA GLY A 57 8.97 -6.32 -8.69
C GLY A 57 9.05 -4.99 -7.95
N ALA A 58 8.30 -4.85 -6.84
CA ALA A 58 8.27 -3.62 -6.07
C ALA A 58 9.68 -3.24 -5.56
N ARG A 59 9.91 -1.94 -5.43
CA ARG A 59 11.15 -1.38 -4.87
C ARG A 59 10.89 -0.69 -3.55
N TYR A 60 11.90 -0.70 -2.70
CA TYR A 60 11.86 -0.08 -1.37
C TYR A 60 13.13 0.73 -1.18
N GLU A 61 12.99 2.02 -0.87
CA GLU A 61 14.13 2.93 -0.72
C GLU A 61 13.89 3.95 0.40
N PHE A 62 14.98 4.37 1.03
CA PHE A 62 14.95 5.55 1.88
C PHE A 62 15.02 6.81 1.00
N SER A 63 14.29 7.86 1.37
CA SER A 63 14.24 9.10 0.60
C SER A 63 14.13 10.33 1.49
N ALA A 64 15.07 11.27 1.37
CA ALA A 64 14.96 12.59 1.98
C ALA A 64 13.91 13.50 1.28
N ALA A 65 13.32 13.06 0.15
CA ALA A 65 12.38 13.88 -0.62
C ALA A 65 10.94 13.82 -0.07
N ILE A 66 10.64 12.89 0.84
CA ILE A 66 9.31 12.79 1.45
C ILE A 66 9.31 13.54 2.79
N SER A 67 8.19 14.20 3.12
CA SER A 67 8.05 14.97 4.36
C SER A 67 7.47 14.16 5.53
N GLY A 68 6.77 13.06 5.24
CA GLY A 68 6.23 12.13 6.24
C GLY A 68 7.14 10.95 6.49
N THR A 69 6.72 10.05 7.38
CA THR A 69 7.45 8.83 7.77
C THR A 69 7.60 7.84 6.61
N SER A 70 6.55 7.69 5.81
CA SER A 70 6.56 6.88 4.59
C SER A 70 5.66 7.47 3.52
N ALA A 71 5.85 7.02 2.30
CA ALA A 71 5.00 7.33 1.16
C ALA A 71 5.09 6.20 0.13
N ARG A 72 4.28 6.30 -0.92
CA ARG A 72 4.34 5.41 -2.07
C ARG A 72 4.28 6.17 -3.38
N ARG A 73 4.85 5.59 -4.42
CA ARG A 73 4.70 6.07 -5.81
C ARG A 73 4.70 4.91 -6.79
N ILE A 74 4.13 5.14 -7.97
CA ILE A 74 4.28 4.22 -9.10
C ILE A 74 5.37 4.79 -10.00
N ASP A 75 6.43 4.03 -10.23
CA ASP A 75 7.36 4.34 -11.32
C ASP A 75 6.78 3.83 -12.63
N ALA A 76 6.35 4.76 -13.47
CA ALA A 76 5.77 4.52 -14.78
C ALA A 76 6.80 4.65 -15.91
N GLY A 77 8.08 4.34 -15.64
CA GLY A 77 9.12 4.26 -16.67
C GLY A 77 8.73 3.39 -17.87
N ALA A 78 9.57 3.31 -18.91
CA ALA A 78 9.24 2.72 -20.22
C ALA A 78 8.84 1.22 -20.24
N GLY A 79 8.68 0.58 -19.08
CA GLY A 79 8.24 -0.80 -18.91
C GLY A 79 6.93 -0.92 -18.10
N LYS A 80 6.80 -2.05 -17.38
CA LYS A 80 5.67 -2.32 -16.49
C LYS A 80 5.69 -1.33 -15.31
N PRO A 81 4.55 -0.73 -14.92
CA PRO A 81 4.48 0.10 -13.71
C PRO A 81 4.98 -0.65 -12.47
N VAL A 82 5.93 -0.05 -11.76
CA VAL A 82 6.56 -0.66 -10.57
C VAL A 82 6.12 0.10 -9.31
N PRO A 83 5.53 -0.57 -8.31
CA PRO A 83 5.31 0.02 -7.00
C PRO A 83 6.64 0.37 -6.33
N VAL A 84 6.76 1.58 -5.82
CA VAL A 84 7.91 2.02 -5.02
C VAL A 84 7.41 2.51 -3.68
N LEU A 85 7.88 1.88 -2.60
CA LEU A 85 7.58 2.25 -1.24
C LEU A 85 8.78 3.03 -0.69
N LEU A 86 8.49 4.17 -0.08
CA LEU A 86 9.48 5.14 0.36
C LEU A 86 9.39 5.27 1.87
N LEU A 87 10.51 5.09 2.57
CA LEU A 87 10.62 5.49 3.97
C LEU A 87 11.47 6.77 4.07
N ASN A 88 11.21 7.61 5.08
CA ASN A 88 11.99 8.83 5.24
C ASN A 88 13.45 8.48 5.54
N GLU A 89 14.38 9.15 4.88
CA GLU A 89 15.81 8.90 5.09
C GLU A 89 16.27 9.18 6.52
N SER A 90 15.56 10.04 7.26
CA SER A 90 15.84 10.29 8.69
C SER A 90 15.67 9.07 9.57
N LEU A 91 14.95 8.03 9.13
CA LEU A 91 14.72 6.80 9.89
C LEU A 91 15.91 5.84 9.80
N LYS A 92 16.85 6.07 8.88
CA LYS A 92 17.97 5.17 8.62
C LYS A 92 18.97 5.21 9.78
N GLY A 93 19.02 4.14 10.56
CA GLY A 93 20.06 3.93 11.60
C GLY A 93 19.53 3.78 13.03
N ASP A 94 18.23 3.92 13.25
CA ASP A 94 17.62 3.68 14.55
C ASP A 94 17.55 2.17 14.82
N GLY A 95 18.41 1.67 15.72
CA GLY A 95 18.59 0.24 15.99
C GLY A 95 17.27 -0.50 16.27
N LYS A 96 17.15 -1.73 15.76
CA LYS A 96 15.96 -2.61 15.79
C LYS A 96 14.74 -2.17 14.96
N ALA A 97 14.87 -1.15 14.12
CA ALA A 97 13.77 -0.65 13.29
C ALA A 97 13.21 -1.61 12.21
N TYR A 98 13.63 -2.89 12.10
CA TYR A 98 13.09 -3.79 11.06
C TYR A 98 11.58 -4.00 11.22
N ALA A 99 11.09 -4.18 12.46
CA ALA A 99 9.66 -4.33 12.73
C ALA A 99 8.90 -3.03 12.42
N TYR A 100 9.53 -1.88 12.72
CA TYR A 100 8.97 -0.58 12.40
C TYR A 100 8.91 -0.32 10.88
N TYR A 101 9.99 -0.63 10.15
CA TYR A 101 10.02 -0.56 8.69
C TYR A 101 8.98 -1.50 8.09
N ALA A 102 8.84 -2.72 8.60
CA ALA A 102 7.83 -3.68 8.14
C ALA A 102 6.41 -3.13 8.29
N VAL A 103 6.09 -2.50 9.43
CA VAL A 103 4.80 -1.84 9.67
C VAL A 103 4.55 -0.71 8.66
N LEU A 104 5.55 0.15 8.43
CA LEU A 104 5.43 1.25 7.46
C LEU A 104 5.33 0.74 6.02
N LEU A 105 6.07 -0.31 5.66
CA LEU A 105 5.98 -0.93 4.35
C LEU A 105 4.62 -1.63 4.16
N ALA A 106 4.06 -2.23 5.21
CA ALA A 106 2.72 -2.81 5.19
C ALA A 106 1.64 -1.74 4.96
N ARG A 107 1.78 -0.57 5.57
CA ARG A 107 0.92 0.61 5.29
C ARG A 107 0.90 0.94 3.81
N GLU A 108 2.08 1.13 3.23
CA GLU A 108 2.18 1.53 1.82
C GLU A 108 1.81 0.41 0.84
N ALA A 109 2.04 -0.85 1.21
CA ALA A 109 1.61 -2.01 0.44
C ALA A 109 0.08 -2.13 0.44
N GLY A 110 -0.56 -2.05 1.62
CA GLY A 110 -2.02 -2.07 1.75
C GLY A 110 -2.68 -0.98 0.92
N GLU A 111 -2.06 0.19 0.87
CA GLU A 111 -2.54 1.27 0.04
C GLU A 111 -2.49 1.03 -1.48
N PHE A 112 -1.51 0.26 -1.96
CA PHE A 112 -1.52 -0.20 -3.36
C PHE A 112 -2.59 -1.27 -3.59
N ILE A 113 -2.76 -2.18 -2.65
CA ILE A 113 -3.74 -3.26 -2.74
C ILE A 113 -5.15 -2.69 -2.82
N TYR A 114 -5.46 -1.73 -1.95
CA TYR A 114 -6.76 -1.06 -1.90
C TYR A 114 -6.82 0.21 -2.75
N MET A 115 -5.96 0.37 -3.77
CA MET A 115 -5.91 1.58 -4.58
C MET A 115 -7.21 1.88 -5.35
N ASN A 116 -7.99 0.84 -5.67
CA ASN A 116 -9.28 0.95 -6.35
C ASN A 116 -10.46 1.18 -5.40
N VAL A 117 -10.21 1.12 -4.08
CA VAL A 117 -11.21 1.50 -3.09
C VAL A 117 -11.19 3.02 -2.97
N PRO A 118 -12.35 3.70 -3.09
CA PRO A 118 -12.43 5.13 -2.87
C PRO A 118 -11.92 5.52 -1.48
N GLU A 119 -11.33 6.70 -1.39
CA GLU A 119 -10.83 7.23 -0.12
C GLU A 119 -11.99 7.40 0.87
N SER A 120 -11.95 6.58 1.92
CA SER A 120 -13.06 6.36 2.86
C SER A 120 -12.53 5.82 4.19
N ALA A 121 -13.35 5.87 5.23
CA ALA A 121 -13.00 5.30 6.52
C ALA A 121 -12.74 3.78 6.44
N GLU A 122 -13.50 3.05 5.63
CA GLU A 122 -13.31 1.63 5.35
C GLU A 122 -11.95 1.36 4.70
N LYS A 123 -11.55 2.16 3.70
CA LYS A 123 -10.22 2.03 3.10
C LYS A 123 -9.11 2.26 4.12
N ARG A 124 -9.24 3.30 4.96
CA ARG A 124 -8.26 3.58 6.02
C ARG A 124 -8.17 2.42 7.00
N TYR A 125 -9.32 1.87 7.41
CA TYR A 125 -9.36 0.69 8.28
C TYR A 125 -8.65 -0.52 7.65
N MET A 126 -8.90 -0.81 6.37
CA MET A 126 -8.22 -1.90 5.66
C MET A 126 -6.69 -1.72 5.61
N VAL A 127 -6.22 -0.48 5.41
CA VAL A 127 -4.78 -0.16 5.46
C VAL A 127 -4.22 -0.31 6.87
N TYR A 128 -4.95 0.14 7.89
CA TYR A 128 -4.54 0.02 9.29
C TYR A 128 -4.51 -1.44 9.76
N ALA A 129 -5.40 -2.29 9.24
CA ALA A 129 -5.34 -3.73 9.46
C ALA A 129 -4.03 -4.34 8.96
N CYS A 130 -3.59 -4.01 7.74
CA CYS A 130 -2.30 -4.47 7.22
C CYS A 130 -1.13 -4.09 8.15
N MET A 131 -1.16 -2.88 8.71
CA MET A 131 -0.13 -2.44 9.67
C MET A 131 -0.19 -3.23 10.98
N ALA A 132 -1.40 -3.39 11.54
CA ALA A 132 -1.61 -4.04 12.81
C ALA A 132 -1.26 -5.53 12.75
N GLU A 133 -1.71 -6.24 11.73
CA GLU A 133 -1.43 -7.66 11.55
C GLU A 133 0.07 -7.90 11.42
N VAL A 134 0.77 -7.15 10.56
CA VAL A 134 2.24 -7.27 10.42
C VAL A 134 2.95 -6.92 11.73
N TYR A 135 2.46 -5.94 12.49
CA TYR A 135 3.02 -5.63 13.81
C TYR A 135 2.93 -6.83 14.76
N PHE A 136 1.76 -7.47 14.86
CA PHE A 136 1.55 -8.61 15.76
C PHE A 136 2.21 -9.90 15.28
N GLU A 137 2.25 -10.14 13.96
CA GLU A 137 2.99 -11.25 13.34
C GLU A 137 4.49 -11.20 13.66
N LEU A 138 5.04 -9.98 13.76
CA LEU A 138 6.43 -9.75 14.15
C LEU A 138 6.64 -9.65 15.67
N TYR A 139 5.74 -10.29 16.44
CA TYR A 139 5.77 -10.36 17.90
C TYR A 139 5.61 -9.00 18.60
N GLY A 140 5.04 -8.01 17.92
CA GLY A 140 4.61 -6.77 18.55
C GLY A 140 3.57 -7.05 19.64
N THR A 141 3.54 -6.22 20.68
CA THR A 141 2.59 -6.36 21.79
C THR A 141 1.88 -5.06 22.05
N ARG A 142 0.66 -5.11 22.59
CA ARG A 142 -0.07 -3.88 22.93
C ARG A 142 0.68 -2.98 23.92
N MET A 143 1.45 -3.58 24.83
CA MET A 143 2.24 -2.84 25.81
C MET A 143 3.37 -2.05 25.13
N ASP A 144 3.91 -2.58 24.04
CA ASP A 144 5.02 -1.97 23.30
C ASP A 144 4.54 -1.07 22.16
N LEU A 145 3.23 -0.98 21.88
CA LEU A 145 2.70 -0.22 20.75
C LEU A 145 3.08 1.27 20.74
N PRO A 146 3.29 1.97 21.88
CA PRO A 146 3.85 3.32 21.88
C PRO A 146 5.27 3.40 21.28
N VAL A 147 5.99 2.28 21.18
CA VAL A 147 7.37 2.17 20.70
C VAL A 147 7.54 0.93 19.80
N ILE A 148 7.32 1.09 18.50
CA ILE A 148 7.39 0.00 17.52
C ILE A 148 8.85 -0.25 17.13
N GLY A 149 9.37 -1.45 17.38
CA GLY A 149 10.75 -1.81 17.01
C GLY A 149 11.81 -0.89 17.62
N GLY A 150 11.54 -0.26 18.77
CA GLY A 150 12.43 0.73 19.41
C GLY A 150 12.20 2.18 18.98
N VAL A 151 11.26 2.45 18.06
CA VAL A 151 10.97 3.80 17.55
C VAL A 151 9.61 4.28 18.06
N LYS A 152 9.57 5.50 18.62
CA LYS A 152 8.33 6.14 19.04
C LYS A 152 7.68 6.84 17.83
N ASP A 153 6.54 6.33 17.38
CA ASP A 153 5.73 6.91 16.31
C ASP A 153 4.26 6.92 16.73
N GLU A 154 3.76 8.09 17.12
CA GLU A 154 2.40 8.24 17.63
C GLU A 154 1.35 8.06 16.53
N GLU A 155 1.69 8.37 15.28
CA GLU A 155 0.78 8.18 14.15
C GLU A 155 0.61 6.69 13.86
N ALA A 156 1.73 5.96 13.70
CA ALA A 156 1.67 4.52 13.46
C ALA A 156 0.98 3.78 14.63
N ALA A 157 1.25 4.17 15.87
CA ALA A 157 0.60 3.61 17.05
C ALA A 157 -0.92 3.90 17.06
N ALA A 158 -1.35 5.10 16.68
CA ALA A 158 -2.78 5.43 16.58
C ALA A 158 -3.48 4.60 15.48
N GLN A 159 -2.83 4.46 14.32
CA GLN A 159 -3.34 3.66 13.20
C GLN A 159 -3.54 2.19 13.59
N ILE A 160 -2.54 1.58 14.23
CA ILE A 160 -2.66 0.20 14.74
C ILE A 160 -3.74 0.12 15.84
N ASN A 161 -3.82 1.10 16.74
CA ASN A 161 -4.83 1.11 17.80
C ASN A 161 -6.27 1.14 17.26
N ALA A 162 -6.53 1.87 16.17
CA ALA A 162 -7.85 1.89 15.54
C ALA A 162 -8.32 0.48 15.13
N TRP A 163 -7.39 -0.38 14.71
CA TRP A 163 -7.67 -1.79 14.45
C TRP A 163 -7.89 -2.60 15.74
N VAL A 164 -6.98 -2.44 16.71
CA VAL A 164 -6.98 -3.23 17.96
C VAL A 164 -8.25 -3.00 18.78
N TRP A 165 -8.70 -1.75 18.93
CA TRP A 165 -9.79 -1.40 19.84
C TRP A 165 -11.17 -1.58 19.23
N ASP A 166 -11.34 -1.24 17.96
CA ASP A 166 -12.67 -1.14 17.34
C ASP A 166 -13.02 -2.35 16.47
N GLY A 167 -12.02 -3.10 16.01
CA GLY A 167 -12.23 -4.28 15.17
C GLY A 167 -12.98 -3.99 13.86
N PRO A 168 -13.21 -5.02 13.03
CA PRO A 168 -13.74 -4.82 11.67
C PRO A 168 -15.19 -4.34 11.60
N ASP A 169 -15.98 -4.53 12.66
CA ASP A 169 -17.38 -4.12 12.70
C ASP A 169 -17.55 -2.62 13.02
N SER A 170 -16.67 -2.05 13.84
CA SER A 170 -16.80 -0.65 14.29
C SER A 170 -15.61 0.26 13.96
N GLY A 171 -14.51 -0.31 13.46
CA GLY A 171 -13.31 0.43 13.07
C GLY A 171 -13.54 1.55 12.06
N PRO A 172 -14.26 1.33 10.94
CA PRO A 172 -14.58 2.42 10.02
C PRO A 172 -15.38 3.54 10.68
N ASP A 173 -16.30 3.23 11.58
CA ASP A 173 -17.09 4.25 12.28
C ASP A 173 -16.22 5.05 13.25
N SER A 174 -15.28 4.40 13.96
CA SER A 174 -14.29 5.08 14.81
C SER A 174 -13.42 6.03 14.02
N ILE A 175 -12.87 5.60 12.88
CA ILE A 175 -12.09 6.46 11.98
C ILE A 175 -12.94 7.62 11.45
N ALA A 176 -14.20 7.37 11.09
CA ALA A 176 -15.09 8.42 10.60
C ALA A 176 -15.40 9.49 11.66
N ARG A 177 -15.48 9.12 12.95
CA ARG A 177 -15.71 10.06 14.06
C ARG A 177 -14.57 11.06 14.27
N GLU A 178 -13.37 10.75 13.83
CA GLU A 178 -12.25 11.71 13.83
C GLU A 178 -12.46 12.87 12.84
N GLY A 179 -13.45 12.75 11.94
CA GLY A 179 -13.89 13.81 11.04
C GLY A 179 -13.04 13.99 9.78
N LYS A 180 -11.97 13.21 9.61
CA LYS A 180 -11.09 13.27 8.43
C LYS A 180 -11.62 12.48 7.23
N TYR A 181 -12.38 11.42 7.48
CA TYR A 181 -12.89 10.51 6.45
C TYR A 181 -14.39 10.26 6.61
N LYS A 182 -15.09 10.08 5.50
CA LYS A 182 -16.49 9.61 5.51
C LYS A 182 -16.53 8.11 5.28
N THR A 183 -17.56 7.45 5.79
CA THR A 183 -17.84 6.05 5.44
C THR A 183 -18.30 5.94 3.99
N LEU A 184 -18.10 4.78 3.36
CA LEU A 184 -18.59 4.48 2.01
C LEU A 184 -20.11 4.65 1.93
N ALA A 185 -20.83 4.29 3.01
CA ALA A 185 -22.27 4.49 3.09
C ALA A 185 -22.67 5.98 3.04
N ALA A 186 -21.95 6.84 3.76
CA ALA A 186 -22.19 8.28 3.73
C ALA A 186 -21.87 8.88 2.34
N LEU A 187 -20.74 8.49 1.75
CA LEU A 187 -20.36 8.91 0.40
C LEU A 187 -21.40 8.47 -0.66
N ALA A 188 -21.90 7.23 -0.57
CA ALA A 188 -22.94 6.74 -1.46
C ALA A 188 -24.26 7.49 -1.27
N GLY A 189 -24.60 7.88 -0.03
CA GLY A 189 -25.75 8.74 0.26
C GLY A 189 -25.65 10.10 -0.43
N GLU A 190 -24.49 10.74 -0.36
CA GLU A 190 -24.22 12.02 -1.03
C GLU A 190 -24.28 11.91 -2.55
N ALA A 191 -23.71 10.85 -3.12
CA ALA A 191 -23.78 10.58 -4.56
C ALA A 191 -25.23 10.39 -5.02
N ARG A 192 -26.06 9.66 -4.28
CA ARG A 192 -27.50 9.50 -4.60
C ARG A 192 -28.25 10.83 -4.58
N LEU A 193 -28.00 11.67 -3.57
CA LEU A 193 -28.60 13.01 -3.49
C LEU A 193 -28.15 13.90 -4.66
N ALA A 194 -26.88 13.84 -5.05
CA ALA A 194 -26.36 14.60 -6.19
C ALA A 194 -26.98 14.13 -7.51
N ILE A 195 -27.18 12.83 -7.70
CA ILE A 195 -27.88 12.25 -8.87
C ILE A 195 -29.31 12.76 -8.92
N GLU A 196 -30.04 12.73 -7.81
CA GLU A 196 -31.43 13.19 -7.76
C GLU A 196 -31.53 14.68 -8.11
N GLN A 197 -30.66 15.53 -7.54
CA GLN A 197 -30.63 16.95 -7.87
C GLN A 197 -30.29 17.18 -9.35
N ALA A 198 -29.31 16.46 -9.89
CA ALA A 198 -28.95 16.58 -11.30
C ALA A 198 -30.09 16.14 -12.24
N LYS A 199 -30.87 15.11 -11.87
CA LYS A 199 -32.08 14.71 -12.61
C LYS A 199 -33.14 15.81 -12.60
N GLN A 200 -33.38 16.43 -11.45
CA GLN A 200 -34.32 17.56 -11.32
C GLN A 200 -33.87 18.78 -12.15
N ASP A 201 -32.56 19.02 -12.21
CA ASP A 201 -31.96 20.10 -13.00
C ASP A 201 -31.87 19.78 -14.51
N GLY A 202 -32.23 18.58 -14.96
CA GLY A 202 -32.08 18.13 -16.35
C GLY A 202 -30.62 18.00 -16.80
N LYS A 203 -29.68 17.75 -15.87
CA LYS A 203 -28.25 17.57 -16.14
C LYS A 203 -27.89 16.11 -16.41
N ASP A 204 -26.79 15.89 -17.12
CA ASP A 204 -26.22 14.55 -17.30
C ASP A 204 -25.75 13.98 -15.94
N THR A 205 -26.09 12.71 -15.70
CA THR A 205 -25.83 11.99 -14.45
C THR A 205 -24.88 10.82 -14.61
N ALA A 206 -24.43 10.52 -15.84
CA ALA A 206 -23.65 9.30 -16.12
C ALA A 206 -22.38 9.17 -15.26
N ALA A 207 -21.66 10.28 -15.04
CA ALA A 207 -20.48 10.29 -14.18
C ALA A 207 -20.82 10.01 -12.70
N LEU A 208 -21.88 10.63 -12.19
CA LEU A 208 -22.33 10.44 -10.81
C LEU A 208 -22.83 9.00 -10.57
N GLU A 209 -23.55 8.43 -11.54
CA GLU A 209 -24.02 7.04 -11.46
C GLU A 209 -22.85 6.04 -11.51
N LYS A 210 -21.79 6.34 -12.27
CA LYS A 210 -20.54 5.56 -12.27
C LYS A 210 -19.84 5.62 -10.90
N ASP A 211 -19.76 6.81 -10.30
CA ASP A 211 -19.14 7.00 -8.99
C ASP A 211 -19.94 6.27 -7.90
N LEU A 212 -21.27 6.39 -7.91
CA LEU A 212 -22.15 5.64 -7.00
C LEU A 212 -21.94 4.13 -7.14
N SER A 213 -21.89 3.61 -8.37
CA SER A 213 -21.63 2.19 -8.61
C SER A 213 -20.26 1.75 -8.06
N SER A 214 -19.24 2.60 -8.16
CA SER A 214 -17.91 2.33 -7.58
C SER A 214 -17.97 2.28 -6.05
N LEU A 215 -18.69 3.19 -5.41
CA LEU A 215 -18.88 3.22 -3.95
C LEU A 215 -19.63 1.98 -3.46
N GLU A 216 -20.70 1.58 -4.14
CA GLU A 216 -21.50 0.40 -3.78
C GLU A 216 -20.70 -0.90 -3.94
N LYS A 217 -19.87 -1.01 -4.99
CA LYS A 217 -18.94 -2.15 -5.16
C LYS A 217 -17.90 -2.20 -4.05
N ALA A 218 -17.31 -1.06 -3.70
CA ALA A 218 -16.35 -0.98 -2.60
C ALA A 218 -17.00 -1.37 -1.25
N GLN A 219 -18.23 -0.92 -1.00
CA GLN A 219 -18.97 -1.28 0.21
C GLN A 219 -19.26 -2.79 0.25
N ALA A 220 -19.66 -3.38 -0.87
CA ALA A 220 -19.89 -4.82 -0.97
C ALA A 220 -18.60 -5.63 -0.75
N TYR A 221 -17.47 -5.19 -1.33
CA TYR A 221 -16.15 -5.79 -1.11
C TYR A 221 -15.77 -5.75 0.37
N TYR A 222 -15.89 -4.58 1.01
CA TYR A 222 -15.59 -4.43 2.43
C TYR A 222 -16.43 -5.39 3.28
N ALA A 223 -17.76 -5.41 3.09
CA ALA A 223 -18.66 -6.18 3.93
C ALA A 223 -18.55 -7.70 3.72
N LYS A 224 -18.29 -8.16 2.49
CA LYS A 224 -18.34 -9.59 2.14
C LYS A 224 -16.99 -10.27 2.14
N GLU A 225 -15.95 -9.57 1.66
CA GLU A 225 -14.63 -10.18 1.49
C GLU A 225 -13.73 -9.80 2.65
N PHE A 226 -13.51 -8.49 2.83
CA PHE A 226 -12.56 -8.02 3.84
C PHE A 226 -13.04 -8.28 5.27
N CYS A 227 -14.20 -7.74 5.67
CA CYS A 227 -14.70 -7.81 7.04
C CYS A 227 -14.87 -9.25 7.55
N GLN A 228 -15.22 -10.20 6.67
CA GLN A 228 -15.35 -11.61 7.05
C GLN A 228 -14.00 -12.27 7.34
N GLN A 229 -12.99 -12.01 6.50
CA GLN A 229 -11.63 -12.50 6.71
C GLN A 229 -11.01 -11.83 7.94
N GLU A 230 -11.21 -10.53 8.06
CA GLU A 230 -10.68 -9.71 9.13
C GLU A 230 -11.23 -10.11 10.51
N LYS A 231 -12.48 -10.57 10.59
CA LYS A 231 -13.03 -11.10 11.86
C LYS A 231 -12.24 -12.29 12.37
N TYR A 232 -11.82 -13.18 11.48
CA TYR A 232 -11.01 -14.33 11.86
C TYR A 232 -9.64 -13.88 12.40
N TRP A 233 -8.94 -13.03 11.64
CA TRP A 233 -7.66 -12.46 12.06
C TRP A 233 -7.76 -11.70 13.38
N TRP A 234 -8.73 -10.80 13.49
CA TRP A 234 -8.99 -10.08 14.72
C TRP A 234 -9.24 -11.04 15.88
N THR A 235 -9.97 -12.15 15.74
CA THR A 235 -10.14 -13.10 16.85
C THR A 235 -8.87 -13.82 17.30
N LEU A 236 -7.89 -14.02 16.41
CA LEU A 236 -6.61 -14.67 16.75
C LEU A 236 -5.68 -13.75 17.53
N TYR A 237 -5.68 -12.46 17.19
CA TYR A 237 -4.75 -11.47 17.76
C TYR A 237 -5.42 -10.46 18.69
N LYS A 238 -6.76 -10.50 18.83
CA LYS A 238 -7.49 -9.67 19.79
C LYS A 238 -6.97 -9.99 21.18
N PRO A 239 -6.37 -9.02 21.87
CA PRO A 239 -6.01 -9.19 23.26
C PRO A 239 -7.30 -9.33 24.08
N GLY A 240 -7.34 -10.36 24.94
CA GLY A 240 -8.28 -10.39 26.07
C GLY A 240 -8.09 -9.22 27.02
#